data_AF-A0A349WEH0-F1
#
_entry.id   AF-A0A349WEH0-F1
#
_cell.length_a   1.000
_cell.length_b   1.000
_cell.length_c   1.000
_cell.angle_alpha   90.00
_cell.angle_beta   90.00
_cell.angle_gamma   90.00
#
_symmetry.space_group_name_H-M   'P 1'
#
loop_
_entity.id
_entity.type
_entity.pdbx_description
1 polymer ?
#
loop_
_entity_poly.entity_id
_entity_poly.type
_entity_poly.pdbx_seq_one_letter_code
_entity_poly.pdbx_strand_id
1 'polypeptide(L)'
;MEGSVSGHHRSNHKGSSVEFAEYREYSPGEDPRRLDWRVMARTDRLFLKEFEAETNLRCQFSLDCSRSMSFGETGSKFDYGKKIIATLAYLFLLQGDAVGFNLLGSRKRSALTAKRNPVHLQTLLQLVQDAEP
;
A
#
# COMPACT_ATOMS: atom_id res chain seq x y z
N MET A 1 17.34 -13.70 9.33
CA MET A 1 15.91 -14.07 9.46
C MET A 1 15.15 -12.83 9.05
N GLU A 2 14.89 -12.67 7.75
CA GLU A 2 14.29 -11.46 7.18
C GLU A 2 12.77 -11.50 7.42
N GLY A 3 12.27 -10.54 8.19
CA GLY A 3 10.85 -10.43 8.50
C GLY A 3 10.07 -10.02 7.26
N SER A 4 9.18 -10.90 6.80
CA SER A 4 8.12 -10.56 5.85
C SER A 4 7.09 -9.68 6.58
N VAL A 5 7.11 -8.38 6.30
CA VAL A 5 6.04 -7.47 6.73
C VAL A 5 4.83 -7.72 5.83
N SER A 6 3.87 -8.49 6.34
CA SER A 6 2.58 -8.81 5.69
C SER A 6 1.72 -7.54 5.60
N GLY A 7 1.20 -7.25 4.41
CA GLY A 7 0.28 -6.12 4.17
C GLY A 7 -1.18 -6.58 4.23
N HIS A 8 -2.06 -5.77 4.81
CA HIS A 8 -3.49 -6.10 5.04
C HIS A 8 -4.38 -6.09 3.78
N HIS A 9 -3.81 -5.85 2.60
CA HIS A 9 -4.57 -5.74 1.36
C HIS A 9 -4.63 -7.07 0.60
N ARG A 10 -5.81 -7.70 0.61
CA ARG A 10 -6.13 -8.82 -0.29
C ARG A 10 -6.16 -8.35 -1.73
N SER A 11 -5.41 -9.02 -2.58
CA SER A 11 -5.40 -8.81 -4.02
C SER A 11 -6.22 -9.86 -4.73
N ASN A 12 -6.94 -9.47 -5.78
CA ASN A 12 -7.58 -10.41 -6.70
C ASN A 12 -6.57 -11.09 -7.64
N HIS A 13 -5.30 -10.67 -7.63
CA HIS A 13 -4.23 -11.38 -8.35
C HIS A 13 -3.71 -12.53 -7.49
N LYS A 14 -3.53 -13.71 -8.09
CA LYS A 14 -2.90 -14.87 -7.44
C LYS A 14 -1.40 -14.81 -7.74
N GLY A 15 -0.56 -14.86 -6.72
CA GLY A 15 0.85 -14.47 -6.80
C GLY A 15 1.68 -15.11 -5.70
N SER A 16 3.00 -14.89 -5.72
CA SER A 16 4.00 -15.57 -4.90
C SER A 16 4.02 -15.11 -3.44
N SER A 17 2.96 -15.43 -2.69
CA SER A 17 2.92 -15.25 -1.25
C SER A 17 3.31 -16.53 -0.50
N VAL A 18 3.45 -16.42 0.81
CA VAL A 18 3.78 -17.54 1.71
C VAL A 18 2.53 -18.35 2.08
N GLU A 19 1.36 -17.70 2.09
CA GLU A 19 0.10 -18.32 2.51
C GLU A 19 -0.58 -19.08 1.36
N PHE A 20 -0.92 -20.33 1.64
CA PHE A 20 -1.60 -21.22 0.70
C PHE A 20 -3.02 -20.73 0.43
N ALA A 21 -3.37 -20.54 -0.85
CA ALA A 21 -4.72 -20.15 -1.25
C ALA A 21 -5.57 -21.40 -1.56
N GLU A 22 -5.22 -22.12 -2.62
CA GLU A 22 -5.96 -23.31 -3.08
C GLU A 22 -5.10 -24.21 -3.98
N TYR A 23 -5.59 -25.43 -4.21
CA TYR A 23 -5.11 -26.30 -5.28
C TYR A 23 -5.97 -26.10 -6.52
N ARG A 24 -5.32 -25.88 -7.66
CA ARG A 24 -5.98 -25.83 -8.96
C ARG A 24 -5.45 -26.93 -9.88
N GLU A 25 -6.31 -27.56 -10.66
CA GLU A 25 -5.88 -28.56 -11.63
C GLU A 25 -4.98 -27.92 -12.71
N TYR A 26 -3.89 -28.60 -13.01
CA TYR A 26 -2.90 -28.15 -13.99
C TYR A 26 -3.49 -28.13 -15.40
N SER A 27 -3.22 -27.05 -16.14
CA SER A 27 -3.51 -26.97 -17.57
C SER A 27 -2.22 -27.01 -18.41
N PRO A 28 -2.24 -27.62 -19.61
CA PRO A 28 -1.09 -27.60 -20.50
C PRO A 28 -0.62 -26.18 -20.82
N GLY A 29 0.69 -25.93 -20.69
CA GLY A 29 1.32 -24.63 -20.95
C GLY A 29 1.68 -23.85 -19.68
N GLU A 30 1.30 -24.34 -18.50
CA GLU A 30 1.68 -23.74 -17.22
C GLU A 30 3.06 -24.23 -16.74
N ASP A 31 3.74 -23.44 -15.90
CA ASP A 31 5.09 -23.78 -15.40
C ASP A 31 5.04 -25.04 -14.49
N PRO A 32 5.68 -26.16 -14.87
CA PRO A 32 5.71 -27.38 -14.08
C PRO A 32 6.37 -27.23 -12.71
N ARG A 33 7.18 -26.18 -12.49
CA ARG A 33 7.79 -25.89 -11.17
C ARG A 33 6.76 -25.57 -10.08
N ARG A 34 5.54 -25.20 -10.48
CA ARG A 34 4.44 -24.86 -9.57
C ARG A 34 3.59 -26.09 -9.18
N LEU A 35 3.90 -27.28 -9.73
CA LEU A 35 3.20 -28.52 -9.42
C LEU A 35 3.52 -29.00 -7.99
N ASP A 36 2.49 -29.48 -7.30
CA ASP A 36 2.69 -30.20 -6.04
C ASP A 36 2.86 -31.69 -6.31
N TRP A 37 4.12 -32.14 -6.34
CA TRP A 37 4.47 -33.54 -6.55
C TRP A 37 3.94 -34.48 -5.46
N ARG A 38 3.70 -33.99 -4.24
CA ARG A 38 3.17 -34.81 -3.13
C ARG A 38 1.68 -35.07 -3.31
N VAL A 39 0.93 -34.09 -3.83
CA VAL A 39 -0.49 -34.28 -4.19
C VAL A 39 -0.61 -35.21 -5.38
N MET A 40 0.25 -35.04 -6.39
CA MET A 40 0.29 -35.95 -7.55
C MET A 40 0.51 -37.40 -7.10
N ALA A 41 1.51 -37.66 -6.27
CA ALA A 41 1.83 -39.01 -5.78
C ALA A 41 0.71 -39.69 -4.96
N ARG A 42 -0.29 -38.92 -4.46
CA ARG A 42 -1.41 -39.45 -3.68
C ARG A 42 -2.70 -39.57 -4.48
N THR A 43 -2.83 -38.85 -5.59
CA THR A 43 -4.11 -38.67 -6.31
C THR A 43 -4.05 -39.00 -7.78
N ASP A 44 -2.85 -39.27 -8.34
CA ASP A 44 -2.59 -39.44 -9.78
C ASP A 44 -3.10 -38.28 -10.64
N ARG A 45 -3.26 -37.09 -10.04
CA ARG A 45 -3.73 -35.87 -10.70
C ARG A 45 -2.73 -34.74 -10.50
N LEU A 46 -2.56 -33.92 -11.55
CA LEU A 46 -1.65 -32.79 -11.56
C LEU A 46 -2.35 -31.56 -10.96
N PHE A 47 -1.87 -31.10 -9.81
CA PHE A 47 -2.34 -29.89 -9.16
C PHE A 47 -1.23 -28.86 -9.05
N LEU A 48 -1.59 -27.61 -9.32
CA LEU A 48 -0.79 -26.42 -9.04
C LEU A 48 -1.12 -25.92 -7.63
N LYS A 49 -0.07 -25.58 -6.88
CA LYS A 49 -0.21 -24.91 -5.59
C LYS A 49 -0.28 -23.40 -5.81
N GLU A 50 -1.43 -22.80 -5.53
CA GLU A 50 -1.61 -21.35 -5.63
C GLU A 50 -1.48 -20.70 -4.25
N PHE A 51 -0.87 -19.52 -4.23
CA PHE A 51 -0.63 -18.73 -3.03
C PHE A 51 -1.39 -17.40 -3.15
N GLU A 52 -1.87 -16.87 -2.03
CA GLU A 52 -2.70 -15.66 -1.99
C GLU A 52 -1.80 -14.43 -2.18
N ALA A 53 -1.85 -13.69 -3.29
CA ALA A 53 -0.89 -12.58 -3.47
C ALA A 53 -1.09 -11.49 -2.42
N GLU A 54 -0.08 -11.26 -1.59
CA GLU A 54 0.04 -10.05 -0.79
C GLU A 54 0.39 -8.89 -1.72
N THR A 55 -0.53 -7.94 -1.89
CA THR A 55 -0.23 -6.72 -2.65
C THR A 55 0.04 -5.60 -1.68
N ASN A 56 1.26 -5.08 -1.72
CA ASN A 56 1.62 -3.90 -0.95
C ASN A 56 1.07 -2.65 -1.65
N LEU A 57 0.25 -1.86 -0.96
CA LEU A 57 -0.21 -0.58 -1.48
C LEU A 57 0.94 0.45 -1.39
N ARG A 58 1.07 1.27 -2.43
CA ARG A 58 1.94 2.45 -2.42
C ARG A 58 1.10 3.69 -2.68
N CYS A 59 0.91 4.49 -1.66
CA CYS A 59 0.11 5.72 -1.70
C CYS A 59 1.00 6.95 -1.83
N GLN A 60 0.57 7.92 -2.64
CA GLN A 60 1.17 9.25 -2.72
C GLN A 60 0.06 10.29 -2.51
N PHE A 61 0.13 11.05 -1.42
CA PHE A 61 -0.80 12.15 -1.16
C PHE A 61 -0.30 13.44 -1.79
N SER A 62 -1.20 14.18 -2.45
CA SER A 62 -0.91 15.52 -2.96
C SER A 62 -1.91 16.51 -2.39
N LEU A 63 -1.42 17.57 -1.73
CA LEU A 63 -2.26 18.62 -1.15
C LEU A 63 -2.15 19.91 -1.97
N ASP A 64 -3.29 20.39 -2.48
CA ASP A 64 -3.36 21.71 -3.13
C ASP A 64 -3.17 22.82 -2.12
N CYS A 65 -2.19 23.68 -2.37
CA CYS A 65 -1.86 24.89 -1.61
C CYS A 65 -2.22 26.14 -2.41
N SER A 66 -3.34 26.11 -3.14
CA SER A 66 -3.90 27.29 -3.78
C SER A 66 -4.76 28.06 -2.80
N ARG A 67 -4.84 29.38 -2.98
CA ARG A 67 -5.69 30.28 -2.16
C ARG A 67 -7.18 29.86 -2.11
N SER A 68 -7.64 29.09 -3.10
CA SER A 68 -9.00 28.54 -3.11
C SER A 68 -9.25 27.55 -1.96
N MET A 69 -8.20 26.96 -1.39
CA MET A 69 -8.25 26.01 -0.29
C MET A 69 -8.46 26.67 1.07
N SER A 70 -8.25 27.99 1.19
CA SER A 70 -8.56 28.78 2.40
C SER A 70 -10.06 28.98 2.64
N PHE A 71 -10.94 28.52 1.74
CA PHE A 71 -12.39 28.67 1.87
C PHE A 71 -12.98 27.80 2.99
N GLY A 72 -13.84 28.36 3.83
CA GLY A 72 -14.62 27.68 4.89
C GLY A 72 -14.71 28.50 6.18
N GLU A 73 -15.90 28.58 6.81
CA GLU A 73 -16.13 29.39 8.02
C GLU A 73 -15.72 28.69 9.33
N THR A 74 -15.90 27.38 9.42
CA THR A 74 -15.60 26.57 10.63
C THR A 74 -14.36 25.67 10.44
N GLY A 75 -13.44 26.12 9.60
CA GLY A 75 -12.24 25.40 9.16
C GLY A 75 -12.15 25.41 7.63
N SER A 76 -10.95 25.68 7.12
CA SER A 76 -10.76 25.78 5.68
C SER A 76 -10.74 24.38 5.03
N LYS A 77 -11.05 24.30 3.72
CA LYS A 77 -10.87 23.05 2.94
C LYS A 77 -9.45 22.50 3.11
N PHE A 78 -8.46 23.39 3.24
CA PHE A 78 -7.08 23.05 3.50
C PHE A 78 -6.89 22.31 4.84
N ASP A 79 -7.49 22.80 5.92
CA ASP A 79 -7.41 22.16 7.24
C ASP A 79 -8.04 20.76 7.23
N TYR A 80 -9.16 20.61 6.54
CA TYR A 80 -9.78 19.30 6.34
C TYR A 80 -8.89 18.37 5.51
N GLY A 81 -8.27 18.88 4.44
CA GLY A 81 -7.29 18.14 3.64
C GLY A 81 -6.13 17.63 4.47
N LYS A 82 -5.55 18.48 5.34
CA LYS A 82 -4.49 18.10 6.29
C LYS A 82 -4.92 16.96 7.21
N LYS A 83 -6.11 17.05 7.80
CA LYS A 83 -6.67 16.01 8.70
C LYS A 83 -6.87 14.68 7.97
N ILE A 84 -7.42 14.71 6.76
CA ILE A 84 -7.64 13.51 5.94
C ILE A 84 -6.31 12.83 5.62
N ILE A 85 -5.34 13.60 5.13
CA ILE A 85 -4.01 13.07 4.78
C ILE A 85 -3.31 12.50 6.01
N ALA A 86 -3.31 13.21 7.14
CA ALA A 86 -2.70 12.74 8.38
C ALA A 86 -3.32 11.41 8.86
N THR A 87 -4.66 11.32 8.84
CA THR A 87 -5.39 10.13 9.30
C THR A 87 -5.14 8.94 8.39
N LEU A 88 -5.25 9.12 7.07
CA LEU A 88 -5.04 8.03 6.11
C LEU A 88 -3.58 7.60 6.03
N ALA A 89 -2.63 8.54 6.11
CA ALA A 89 -1.20 8.22 6.16
C ALA A 89 -0.86 7.37 7.40
N TYR A 90 -1.45 7.69 8.55
CA TYR A 90 -1.32 6.88 9.76
C TYR A 90 -1.85 5.46 9.56
N LEU A 91 -3.06 5.32 9.01
CA LEU A 91 -3.68 4.01 8.78
C LEU A 91 -2.88 3.14 7.79
N PHE A 92 -2.47 3.72 6.65
CA PHE A 92 -1.67 3.00 5.65
C PHE A 92 -0.31 2.56 6.21
N LEU A 93 0.39 3.41 6.94
CA LEU A 93 1.66 3.01 7.57
C LEU A 93 1.46 1.93 8.63
N LEU A 94 0.38 1.99 9.40
CA LEU A 94 0.02 0.96 10.40
C LEU A 94 -0.26 -0.39 9.73
N GLN A 95 -0.81 -0.40 8.52
CA GLN A 95 -1.09 -1.59 7.71
C GLN A 95 0.12 -2.12 6.93
N GLY A 96 1.28 -1.45 7.03
CA GLY A 96 2.52 -1.85 6.35
C GLY A 96 2.70 -1.25 4.94
N ASP A 97 1.84 -0.33 4.53
CA ASP A 97 1.88 0.29 3.20
C ASP A 97 2.86 1.46 3.13
N ALA A 98 3.37 1.72 1.92
CA ALA A 98 4.28 2.83 1.70
C ALA A 98 3.50 4.11 1.42
N VAL A 99 3.76 5.19 2.16
CA VAL A 99 3.06 6.48 2.01
C VAL A 99 4.04 7.59 1.67
N GLY A 100 3.76 8.36 0.63
CA GLY A 100 4.48 9.58 0.27
C GLY A 100 3.58 10.81 0.28
N PHE A 101 4.16 12.00 0.23
CA PHE A 101 3.43 13.27 0.33
C PHE A 101 4.09 14.38 -0.49
N ASN A 102 3.32 15.24 -1.13
CA ASN A 102 3.80 16.44 -1.81
C ASN A 102 2.79 17.59 -1.76
N LEU A 103 3.29 18.82 -1.79
CA LEU A 103 2.49 20.03 -1.92
C LEU A 103 2.37 20.44 -3.39
N LEU A 104 1.19 20.87 -3.81
CA LEU A 104 0.93 21.47 -5.13
C LEU A 104 0.74 22.98 -4.98
N GLY A 105 1.29 23.79 -5.89
CA GLY A 105 1.12 25.24 -5.86
C GLY A 105 1.91 25.98 -4.76
N SER A 106 2.53 25.27 -3.81
CA SER A 106 3.37 25.89 -2.78
C SER A 106 4.72 26.39 -3.34
N ARG A 107 5.17 27.55 -2.86
CA ARG A 107 6.55 28.03 -3.11
C ARG A 107 7.61 27.15 -2.46
N LYS A 108 7.27 26.49 -1.35
CA LYS A 108 8.15 25.53 -0.68
C LYS A 108 7.98 24.18 -1.36
N ARG A 109 8.99 23.74 -2.11
CA ARG A 109 9.02 22.38 -2.64
C ARG A 109 9.32 21.42 -1.49
N SER A 110 8.29 20.71 -1.04
CA SER A 110 8.43 19.59 -0.13
C SER A 110 7.79 18.36 -0.78
N ALA A 111 8.62 17.35 -1.03
CA ALA A 111 8.19 16.08 -1.57
C ALA A 111 8.86 14.96 -0.80
N LEU A 112 8.04 14.10 -0.21
CA LEU A 112 8.44 12.86 0.42
C LEU A 112 8.11 11.71 -0.52
N THR A 113 9.11 10.91 -0.84
CA THR A 113 8.91 9.64 -1.53
C THR A 113 8.21 8.64 -0.60
N ALA A 114 7.39 7.77 -1.17
CA ALA A 114 6.67 6.80 -0.35
C ALA A 114 7.60 5.79 0.34
N LYS A 115 7.50 5.71 1.67
CA LYS A 115 8.27 4.80 2.54
C LYS A 115 7.36 4.18 3.62
N ARG A 116 7.82 3.09 4.26
CA ARG A 116 7.05 2.28 5.24
C ARG A 116 7.50 2.46 6.70
N ASN A 117 8.37 3.42 6.99
CA ASN A 117 9.04 3.53 8.30
C ASN A 117 8.19 4.36 9.28
N PRO A 118 8.04 3.96 10.57
CA PRO A 118 7.43 4.81 11.61
C PRO A 118 8.03 6.22 11.73
N VAL A 119 9.34 6.39 11.55
CA VAL A 119 10.00 7.72 11.54
C VAL A 119 9.48 8.58 10.37
N HIS A 120 9.13 7.94 9.25
CA HIS A 120 8.59 8.63 8.08
C HIS A 120 7.22 9.25 8.36
N LEU A 121 6.41 8.64 9.23
CA LEU A 121 5.13 9.21 9.66
C LEU A 121 5.33 10.57 10.34
N GLN A 122 6.28 10.66 11.29
CA GLN A 122 6.52 11.91 12.01
C GLN A 122 6.93 13.04 11.06
N THR A 123 7.84 12.75 10.11
CA THR A 123 8.24 13.71 9.08
C THR A 123 7.08 14.14 8.19
N LEU A 124 6.23 13.19 7.78
CA LEU A 124 5.04 13.48 6.98
C LEU A 124 4.05 14.37 7.75
N LEU A 125 3.75 14.02 9.01
CA LEU A 125 2.83 14.80 9.85
C LEU A 125 3.35 16.21 10.10
N GLN A 126 4.65 16.37 10.33
CA GLN A 126 5.28 17.69 10.47
C GLN A 126 5.14 18.51 9.19
N LEU A 127 5.42 17.93 8.02
CA LEU A 127 5.24 18.63 6.73
C LEU A 127 3.79 19.00 6.46
N VAL A 128 2.84 18.14 6.80
CA VAL A 128 1.41 18.43 6.69
C VAL A 128 1.05 19.59 7.62
N GLN A 129 1.54 19.58 8.86
CA GLN A 129 1.30 20.63 9.84
C GLN A 129 1.88 21.98 9.41
N ASP A 130 3.08 22.00 8.83
CA ASP A 130 3.78 23.22 8.38
C ASP A 130 3.31 23.71 7.00
N ALA A 131 2.45 22.95 6.33
CA ALA A 131 1.86 23.36 5.06
C ALA A 131 0.86 24.50 5.27
N GLU A 132 0.85 25.43 4.31
CA GLU A 132 -0.04 26.59 4.22
C GLU A 132 -0.56 26.72 2.78
N PRO A 133 -1.80 27.20 2.57
CA PRO A 133 -2.41 27.43 1.26
C PRO A 133 -1.94 28.71 0.55
#